data_AF-A0A521TMJ9-F1
#
_entry.id   AF-A0A521TMJ9-F1
#
_cell.length_a   1.000
_cell.length_b   1.000
_cell.length_c   1.000
_cell.angle_alpha   90.00
_cell.angle_beta   90.00
_cell.angle_gamma   90.00
#
_symmetry.space_group_name_H-M   'P 1'
#
loop_
_entity.id
_entity.type
_entity.pdbx_description
1 polymer ?
#
loop_
_entity_poly.entity_id
_entity_poly.type
_entity_poly.pdbx_seq_one_letter_code
_entity_poly.pdbx_strand_id
1 'polypeptide(L)'
;MTYPTPGPNVPYGINPQYDPRMARAAQLAESARNWLIICGIGWFVGFMWITGPLAWYQANQFTRDFETMGLAPPSEVTNLRLLGIITTIVVAVGFFVLLAVLAVMFIGFASYGGFNPR
;
A
#
# COMPACT_ATOMS: atom_id res chain seq x y z
N MET A 1 -20.43 -1.04 6.09
CA MET A 1 -20.56 -0.20 4.88
C MET A 1 -22.01 -0.29 4.44
N THR A 2 -22.80 0.69 4.86
CA THR A 2 -24.21 0.82 4.51
C THR A 2 -24.30 1.53 3.17
N TYR A 3 -24.85 0.87 2.17
CA TYR A 3 -25.19 1.48 0.89
C TYR A 3 -26.14 2.67 1.13
N PRO A 4 -26.01 3.79 0.39
CA PRO A 4 -26.97 4.88 0.52
C PRO A 4 -28.38 4.35 0.24
N THR A 5 -29.27 4.59 1.18
CA THR A 5 -30.67 4.18 1.13
C THR A 5 -31.33 4.86 -0.08
N PRO A 6 -32.02 4.13 -0.97
CA PRO A 6 -32.62 4.73 -2.16
C PRO A 6 -33.65 5.79 -1.76
N GLY A 7 -33.61 6.94 -2.42
CA GLY A 7 -34.55 8.03 -2.17
C GLY A 7 -36.02 7.63 -2.42
N PRO A 8 -37.01 8.35 -1.86
CA PRO A 8 -38.40 7.89 -1.72
C PRO A 8 -39.20 7.51 -2.98
N ASN A 9 -38.68 7.72 -4.19
CA ASN A 9 -39.45 7.68 -5.45
C ASN A 9 -39.06 6.56 -6.42
N VAL A 10 -38.57 5.42 -5.93
CA VAL A 10 -38.17 4.32 -6.80
C VAL A 10 -39.16 3.15 -6.77
N PRO A 11 -39.78 2.79 -7.92
CA PRO A 11 -40.76 1.70 -8.00
C PRO A 11 -40.19 0.38 -7.47
N TYR A 12 -40.91 -0.23 -6.52
CA TYR A 12 -40.55 -1.49 -5.89
C TYR A 12 -40.52 -2.61 -6.94
N GLY A 13 -39.31 -3.01 -7.35
CA GLY A 13 -39.10 -4.08 -8.35
C GLY A 13 -38.14 -3.73 -9.49
N ILE A 14 -37.75 -2.46 -9.65
CA ILE A 14 -36.70 -2.04 -10.59
C ILE A 14 -35.56 -1.50 -9.74
N ASN A 15 -34.39 -2.16 -9.75
CA ASN A 15 -33.23 -1.62 -9.05
C ASN A 15 -32.77 -0.35 -9.80
N PRO A 16 -32.99 0.86 -9.28
CA PRO A 16 -32.90 2.11 -10.05
C PRO A 16 -31.46 2.54 -10.36
N GLN A 17 -30.49 1.76 -9.91
CA GLN A 17 -29.08 2.11 -9.79
C GLN A 17 -28.16 0.92 -10.12
N TYR A 18 -28.55 0.04 -11.05
CA TYR A 18 -27.56 -0.85 -11.66
C TYR A 18 -26.77 -0.07 -12.71
N ASP A 19 -25.94 0.88 -12.27
CA ASP A 19 -24.89 1.39 -13.12
C ASP A 19 -23.76 0.34 -13.13
N PRO A 20 -23.48 -0.33 -14.25
CA PRO A 20 -22.42 -1.35 -14.33
C PRO A 20 -21.05 -0.81 -13.90
N ARG A 21 -20.85 0.53 -13.91
CA ARG A 21 -19.66 1.19 -13.39
C ARG A 21 -19.57 1.12 -11.86
N MET A 22 -20.70 1.23 -11.16
CA MET A 22 -20.76 1.14 -9.69
C MET A 22 -20.50 -0.29 -9.21
N ALA A 23 -21.02 -1.30 -9.92
CA ALA A 23 -20.72 -2.70 -9.63
C ALA A 23 -19.22 -3.01 -9.82
N ARG A 24 -18.61 -2.47 -10.88
CA ARG A 24 -17.17 -2.59 -11.12
C ARG A 24 -16.35 -1.86 -10.06
N ALA A 25 -16.75 -0.64 -9.69
CA ALA A 25 -16.12 0.15 -8.63
C ALA A 25 -16.12 -0.58 -7.27
N ALA A 26 -17.21 -1.27 -6.92
CA ALA A 26 -17.30 -2.08 -5.70
C ALA A 26 -16.29 -3.25 -5.71
N GLN A 27 -16.14 -3.95 -6.84
CA GLN A 27 -15.15 -5.03 -6.99
C GLN A 27 -13.71 -4.52 -6.91
N LEU A 28 -13.43 -3.33 -7.48
CA LEU A 28 -12.12 -2.69 -7.35
C LEU A 28 -11.83 -2.28 -5.89
N ALA A 29 -12.81 -1.74 -5.19
CA ALA A 29 -12.66 -1.37 -3.78
C ALA A 29 -12.37 -2.59 -2.88
N GLU A 30 -13.05 -3.71 -3.13
CA GLU A 30 -12.81 -4.95 -2.40
C GLU A 30 -11.44 -5.57 -2.72
N SER A 31 -11.00 -5.46 -3.98
CA SER A 31 -9.65 -5.84 -4.40
C SER A 31 -8.58 -4.97 -3.74
N ALA A 32 -8.78 -3.65 -3.67
CA ALA A 32 -7.87 -2.72 -2.99
C ALA A 32 -7.78 -3.03 -1.48
N ARG A 33 -8.89 -3.39 -0.84
CA ARG A 33 -8.91 -3.84 0.56
C ARG A 33 -8.15 -5.14 0.77
N ASN A 34 -8.29 -6.13 -0.12
CA ASN A 34 -7.51 -7.37 -0.05
C ASN A 34 -6.01 -7.10 -0.21
N TRP A 35 -5.62 -6.21 -1.13
CA TRP A 35 -4.23 -5.77 -1.27
C TRP A 35 -3.71 -5.07 -0.02
N LEU A 36 -4.52 -4.24 0.63
CA LEU A 36 -4.16 -3.62 1.92
C LEU A 36 -3.85 -4.66 2.99
N ILE A 37 -4.66 -5.73 3.07
CA ILE A 37 -4.46 -6.82 4.03
C ILE A 37 -3.17 -7.59 3.69
N ILE A 38 -2.95 -7.93 2.43
CA ILE A 38 -1.74 -8.64 1.98
C ILE A 38 -0.49 -7.82 2.28
N CYS A 39 -0.51 -6.52 1.96
CA CYS A 39 0.60 -5.61 2.25
C CYS A 39 0.81 -5.42 3.76
N GLY A 40 -0.27 -5.37 4.55
CA GLY A 40 -0.22 -5.32 6.01
C GLY A 40 0.40 -6.58 6.61
N ILE A 41 -0.03 -7.77 6.19
CA ILE A 41 0.55 -9.04 6.64
C ILE A 41 2.03 -9.12 6.22
N GLY A 42 2.34 -8.80 4.97
CA GLY A 42 3.71 -8.83 4.48
C GLY A 42 4.63 -7.84 5.21
N TRP A 43 4.08 -6.74 5.74
CA TRP A 43 4.83 -5.83 6.60
C TRP A 43 5.29 -6.51 7.90
N PHE A 44 4.38 -7.18 8.62
CA PHE A 44 4.70 -7.87 9.88
C PHE A 44 5.56 -9.12 9.71
N VAL A 45 5.45 -9.81 8.57
CA VAL A 45 6.27 -11.00 8.27
C VAL A 45 7.71 -10.63 7.86
N GLY A 46 8.01 -9.34 7.64
CA GLY A 46 9.35 -8.85 7.27
C GLY A 46 9.56 -8.70 5.76
N PHE A 47 8.53 -8.89 4.94
CA PHE A 47 8.55 -8.60 3.51
C PHE A 47 8.22 -7.14 3.17
N MET A 48 8.31 -6.24 4.17
CA MET A 48 8.00 -4.81 4.02
C MET A 48 8.75 -4.11 2.88
N TRP A 49 9.96 -4.58 2.56
CA TRP A 49 10.79 -4.03 1.49
C TRP A 49 10.28 -4.39 0.07
N ILE A 50 9.52 -5.47 -0.07
CA ILE A 50 8.82 -5.81 -1.33
C ILE A 50 7.40 -5.24 -1.30
N THR A 51 6.68 -5.40 -0.19
CA THR A 51 5.26 -5.04 -0.13
C THR A 51 5.02 -3.54 -0.17
N GLY A 52 5.99 -2.72 0.25
CA GLY A 52 5.88 -1.27 0.18
C GLY A 52 5.84 -0.69 -1.23
N PRO A 53 6.86 -0.92 -2.08
CA PRO A 53 6.84 -0.52 -3.49
C PRO A 53 5.65 -1.10 -4.24
N LEU A 54 5.28 -2.35 -3.94
CA LEU A 54 4.16 -3.04 -4.57
C LEU A 54 2.80 -2.40 -4.19
N ALA A 55 2.61 -2.04 -2.91
CA ALA A 55 1.43 -1.31 -2.44
C ALA A 55 1.29 0.05 -3.13
N TRP A 56 2.39 0.77 -3.29
CA TRP A 56 2.40 2.06 -3.99
C TRP A 56 2.06 1.92 -5.47
N TYR A 57 2.61 0.91 -6.15
CA TYR A 57 2.29 0.62 -7.55
C TYR A 57 0.81 0.24 -7.74
N GLN A 58 0.30 -0.68 -6.93
CA GLN A 58 -1.11 -1.10 -6.93
C GLN A 58 -2.06 0.09 -6.65
N ALA A 59 -1.73 0.94 -5.67
CA ALA A 59 -2.53 2.11 -5.35
C ALA A 59 -2.63 3.10 -6.53
N ASN A 60 -1.53 3.31 -7.26
CA ASN A 60 -1.51 4.16 -8.44
C ASN A 60 -2.34 3.56 -9.59
N GLN A 61 -2.35 2.23 -9.76
CA GLN A 61 -3.21 1.57 -10.74
C GLN A 61 -4.70 1.72 -10.39
N PHE A 62 -5.08 1.43 -9.14
CA PHE A 62 -6.48 1.60 -8.72
C PHE A 62 -6.94 3.05 -8.86
N THR A 63 -6.10 4.03 -8.51
CA THR A 63 -6.44 5.45 -8.66
C THR A 63 -6.77 5.80 -10.11
N ARG A 64 -5.95 5.34 -11.07
CA ARG A 64 -6.20 5.55 -12.50
C ARG A 64 -7.50 4.89 -12.97
N ASP A 65 -7.77 3.67 -12.50
CA ASP A 65 -9.00 2.97 -12.85
C ASP A 65 -10.24 3.73 -12.34
N PHE A 66 -10.22 4.24 -11.11
CA PHE A 66 -11.31 5.08 -10.57
C PHE A 66 -11.46 6.40 -11.35
N GLU A 67 -10.35 7.05 -11.71
CA GLU A 67 -10.35 8.26 -12.54
C GLU A 67 -10.95 8.00 -13.94
N THR A 68 -10.64 6.87 -14.57
CA THR A 68 -11.23 6.51 -15.88
C THR A 68 -12.74 6.27 -15.81
N MET A 69 -13.26 5.93 -14.63
CA MET A 69 -14.69 5.73 -14.37
C MET A 69 -15.40 7.04 -13.98
N GLY A 70 -14.67 8.15 -13.82
CA GLY A 70 -15.21 9.43 -13.35
C GLY A 70 -15.64 9.41 -11.88
N LEU A 71 -15.11 8.46 -11.10
CA LEU A 71 -15.46 8.25 -9.70
C LEU A 71 -14.31 8.69 -8.78
N ALA A 72 -14.65 9.25 -7.62
CA ALA A 72 -13.64 9.57 -6.62
C ALA A 72 -13.04 8.26 -6.04
N PRO A 73 -11.71 8.20 -5.85
CA PRO A 73 -11.07 7.01 -5.30
C PRO A 73 -11.53 6.77 -3.86
N PRO A 74 -11.87 5.52 -3.50
CA PRO A 74 -12.31 5.19 -2.15
C PRO A 74 -11.15 5.27 -1.14
N SER A 75 -11.49 5.45 0.13
CA SER A 75 -10.53 5.67 1.23
C SER A 75 -9.46 4.57 1.35
N GLU A 76 -9.80 3.36 0.92
CA GLU A 76 -9.00 2.15 0.90
C GLU A 76 -7.81 2.29 -0.07
N VAL A 77 -8.01 2.90 -1.24
CA VAL A 77 -6.94 3.18 -2.20
C VAL A 77 -5.98 4.22 -1.67
N THR A 78 -6.52 5.24 -0.97
CA THR A 78 -5.72 6.27 -0.31
C THR A 78 -4.87 5.67 0.82
N ASN A 79 -5.45 4.79 1.64
CA ASN A 79 -4.75 4.09 2.71
C ASN A 79 -3.67 3.14 2.18
N LEU A 80 -3.93 2.43 1.09
CA LEU A 80 -2.94 1.58 0.40
C LEU A 80 -1.73 2.42 -0.05
N ARG A 81 -1.99 3.60 -0.62
CA ARG A 81 -0.94 4.53 -1.08
C ARG A 81 -0.11 5.06 0.09
N LEU A 82 -0.76 5.45 1.18
CA LEU A 82 -0.10 5.89 2.42
C LEU A 82 0.79 4.79 3.00
N LEU A 83 0.28 3.56 3.07
CA LEU A 83 1.06 2.41 3.51
C LEU A 83 2.30 2.21 2.63
N GLY A 84 2.16 2.28 1.31
CA GLY A 84 3.29 2.19 0.37
C GLY A 84 4.35 3.28 0.57
N ILE A 85 3.93 4.53 0.83
CA ILE A 85 4.85 5.65 1.09
C ILE A 85 5.58 5.47 2.42
N ILE A 86 4.84 5.15 3.50
CA ILE A 86 5.42 4.97 4.82
C ILE A 86 6.43 3.82 4.82
N THR A 87 6.07 2.69 4.20
CA THR A 87 6.94 1.51 4.11
C THR A 87 8.20 1.77 3.30
N THR A 88 8.11 2.47 2.17
CA THR A 88 9.31 2.84 1.40
C THR A 88 10.24 3.78 2.16
N ILE A 89 9.69 4.75 2.91
CA ILE A 89 10.50 5.63 3.79
C ILE A 89 11.17 4.82 4.89
N VAL A 90 10.44 3.95 5.60
CA VAL A 90 10.97 3.12 6.67
C VAL A 90 12.08 2.20 6.16
N VAL A 91 11.90 1.58 4.99
CA VAL A 91 12.90 0.71 4.37
C VAL A 91 14.13 1.51 3.94
N ALA A 92 13.96 2.68 3.34
CA ALA A 92 15.08 3.53 2.94
C ALA A 92 15.90 4.00 4.16
N VAL A 93 15.25 4.52 5.20
CA VAL A 93 15.91 4.95 6.44
C VAL A 93 16.58 3.76 7.12
N GLY A 94 15.90 2.62 7.24
CA GLY A 94 16.45 1.40 7.81
C GLY A 94 17.68 0.90 7.05
N PHE A 95 17.67 1.00 5.72
CA PHE A 95 18.81 0.64 4.87
C PHE A 95 20.02 1.56 5.12
N PHE A 96 19.82 2.88 5.23
CA PHE A 96 20.90 3.81 5.56
C PHE A 96 21.47 3.57 6.97
N VAL A 97 20.61 3.30 7.96
CA VAL A 97 21.05 2.95 9.31
C VAL A 97 21.85 1.65 9.31
N LEU A 98 21.38 0.62 8.59
CA LEU A 98 22.09 -0.65 8.43
C LEU A 98 23.47 -0.43 7.80
N LEU A 99 23.55 0.35 6.72
CA LEU A 99 24.82 0.68 6.08
C LEU A 99 25.76 1.46 7.01
N ALA A 100 25.24 2.40 7.79
CA ALA A 100 26.03 3.15 8.76
C ALA A 100 26.59 2.24 9.86
N VAL A 101 25.77 1.33 10.40
CA VAL A 101 26.22 0.33 11.38
C VAL A 101 27.28 -0.58 10.79
N LEU A 102 27.05 -1.12 9.58
CA LEU A 102 28.02 -1.96 8.89
C LEU A 102 29.32 -1.21 8.60
N ALA A 103 29.26 0.07 8.21
CA ALA A 103 30.44 0.90 7.99
C ALA A 103 31.23 1.12 9.29
N VAL A 104 30.56 1.42 10.41
CA VAL A 104 31.21 1.56 11.72
C VAL A 104 31.82 0.25 12.18
N MET A 105 31.12 -0.88 12.02
CA MET A 105 31.65 -2.21 12.33
C MET A 105 32.86 -2.56 11.46
N PHE A 106 32.82 -2.23 10.16
CA PHE A 106 33.93 -2.49 9.24
C PHE A 106 35.15 -1.61 9.56
N ILE A 107 34.95 -0.31 9.84
CA ILE A 107 36.03 0.59 10.28
C ILE A 107 36.61 0.12 11.61
N GLY A 108 35.75 -0.25 12.58
CA GLY A 108 36.16 -0.83 13.85
C GLY A 108 37.01 -2.08 13.63
N PHE A 109 36.49 -3.07 12.89
CA PHE A 109 37.21 -4.30 12.58
C PHE A 109 38.53 -4.06 11.85
N ALA A 110 38.58 -3.17 10.84
CA ALA A 110 39.79 -2.81 10.13
C ALA A 110 40.81 -2.11 11.05
N SER A 111 40.35 -1.26 11.96
CA SER A 111 41.21 -0.59 12.95
C SER A 111 41.77 -1.55 14.01
N TYR A 112 41.01 -2.59 14.41
CA TYR A 112 41.50 -3.64 15.30
C TYR A 112 42.38 -4.69 14.60
N GLY A 113 42.11 -5.00 13.33
CA GLY A 113 42.87 -5.96 12.52
C GLY A 113 44.19 -5.43 11.96
N GLY A 114 44.29 -4.11 11.73
CA GLY A 114 45.54 -3.45 11.32
C GLY A 114 46.60 -3.33 12.43
N PHE A 115 46.21 -3.58 13.68
CA PHE A 115 47.08 -3.56 14.87
C PHE A 115 47.53 -4.97 15.30
N ASN A 116 47.89 -5.84 14.35
CA ASN A 116 48.64 -7.06 14.69
C ASN A 116 50.00 -7.09 13.97
N PRO A 117 50.99 -6.29 14.41
CA PRO A 117 52.39 -6.57 14.13
C PRO A 117 52.84 -7.74 15.03
N ARG A 118 52.53 -8.96 14.61
CA ARG A 118 53.17 -10.19 15.11
C ARG A 118 53.71 -10.96 13.92
#